data_AF-A0AAD5HCW6-F1
#
_entry.id   AF-A0AAD5HCW6-F1
#
_cell.length_a   1.000
_cell.length_b   1.000
_cell.length_c   1.000
_cell.angle_alpha   90.00
_cell.angle_beta   90.00
_cell.angle_gamma   90.00
#
_symmetry.space_group_name_H-M   'P 1'
#
loop_
_entity.id
_entity.type
_entity.pdbx_description
1 polymer ?
#
loop_
_entity_poly.entity_id
_entity_poly.type
_entity_poly.pdbx_seq_one_letter_code
_entity_poly.pdbx_strand_id
1 'polypeptide(L)'
;MNVLSDVFARPLRAYAKDKRNFVLGLYECNSMFMNIEMLVEANQGFLDNLYRWRQPGSNLLFGDICATHMFRCECYSKFLSGVEDAQIINLREQKINPAYRAFLDRAKDHPEAKRQTLHDLLVQPGQRIGRYTMMLKELLKYTSNDHPDYPGLSAALKRAEEIATMADDTNTRLAKTFFNMHKSIENCPAPLINQNRHLIRHIDATELDIISRKPLRPVTIFLFTDKVMVVRRPAYNVNGFELCGLVNGPEVIMRTRSSSTSGLESFLPKRNDKSKRNSVQEKRLKFKGWVGLEAVELLDGSGDLLPSFMLQTNATSMSAAAKQPASPTVAANMALENYFLEQPLRLFSTSPPQEEVPITRSQISVHNQKKEEFCKQFHKSKAILNQNDSATRFPATKGQKHHHSHQNI
;
A
#
# COMPACT_ATOMS: atom_id res chain seq x y z
N MET A 1 4.28 13.75 -27.61
CA MET A 1 2.95 13.57 -26.98
C MET A 1 1.85 14.30 -27.74
N ASN A 2 2.01 15.59 -28.10
CA ASN A 2 1.01 16.29 -28.93
C ASN A 2 0.69 15.54 -30.23
N VAL A 3 1.70 15.06 -30.96
CA VAL A 3 1.50 14.19 -32.13
C VAL A 3 0.62 12.98 -31.82
N LEU A 4 0.92 12.24 -30.75
CA LEU A 4 0.16 11.04 -30.36
C LEU A 4 -1.31 11.38 -30.01
N SER A 5 -1.55 12.53 -29.37
CA SER A 5 -2.90 13.02 -29.08
C SER A 5 -3.62 13.51 -30.34
N ASP A 6 -3.00 14.40 -31.10
CA ASP A 6 -3.69 15.26 -32.07
C ASP A 6 -3.73 14.63 -33.46
N VAL A 7 -2.69 13.87 -33.83
CA VAL A 7 -2.60 13.20 -35.13
C VAL A 7 -3.20 11.79 -35.08
N PHE A 8 -3.13 11.11 -33.93
CA PHE A 8 -3.59 9.72 -33.79
C PHE A 8 -4.85 9.59 -32.93
N ALA A 9 -4.79 9.95 -31.64
CA ALA A 9 -5.86 9.64 -30.68
C ALA A 9 -7.19 10.36 -30.98
N ARG A 10 -7.15 11.69 -31.15
CA ARG A 10 -8.37 12.49 -31.40
C ARG A 10 -9.03 12.11 -32.72
N PRO A 11 -8.32 12.00 -33.86
CA PRO A 11 -8.96 11.57 -35.12
C PRO A 11 -9.58 10.18 -35.02
N LEU A 12 -8.88 9.18 -34.47
CA LEU A 12 -9.41 7.82 -34.37
C LEU A 12 -10.63 7.74 -33.44
N ARG A 13 -10.65 8.48 -32.33
CA ARG A 13 -11.81 8.57 -31.44
C ARG A 13 -12.99 9.28 -32.08
N ALA A 14 -12.75 10.28 -32.92
CA ALA A 14 -13.79 10.96 -33.68
C ALA A 14 -14.38 10.03 -34.76
N TYR A 15 -13.52 9.37 -35.53
CA TYR A 15 -13.90 8.40 -36.56
C TYR A 15 -14.65 7.19 -36.01
N ALA A 16 -14.35 6.75 -34.79
CA ALA A 16 -15.10 5.69 -34.12
C ALA A 16 -16.61 6.02 -33.92
N LYS A 17 -16.96 7.31 -33.94
CA LYS A 17 -18.36 7.79 -33.81
C LYS A 17 -19.02 8.09 -35.16
N ASP A 18 -18.26 8.15 -36.24
CA ASP A 18 -18.73 8.48 -37.58
C ASP A 18 -18.82 7.22 -38.45
N LYS A 19 -20.05 6.87 -38.87
CA LYS A 19 -20.29 5.69 -39.71
C LYS A 19 -19.62 5.78 -41.08
N ARG A 20 -19.36 6.98 -41.61
CA ARG A 20 -18.77 7.16 -42.95
C ARG A 20 -17.25 7.06 -42.92
N ASN A 21 -16.64 7.50 -41.83
CA ASN A 21 -15.18 7.54 -41.67
C ASN A 21 -14.67 6.48 -40.68
N PHE A 22 -15.49 5.48 -40.36
CA PHE A 22 -15.15 4.46 -39.37
C PHE A 22 -13.84 3.73 -39.72
N VAL A 23 -12.87 3.80 -38.81
CA VAL A 23 -11.57 3.11 -38.94
C VAL A 23 -11.42 2.02 -37.89
N LEU A 24 -11.77 2.33 -36.65
CA LEU A 24 -11.53 1.49 -35.50
C LEU A 24 -12.60 1.72 -34.42
N GLY A 25 -12.94 0.67 -33.68
CA GLY A 25 -13.91 0.74 -32.59
C GLY A 25 -13.48 1.64 -31.44
N LEU A 26 -14.46 2.22 -30.75
CA LEU A 26 -14.21 3.14 -29.64
C LEU A 26 -13.49 2.44 -28.47
N TYR A 27 -13.75 1.15 -28.26
CA TYR A 27 -13.08 0.35 -27.25
C TYR A 27 -11.57 0.27 -27.54
N GLU A 28 -11.18 -0.15 -28.75
CA GLU A 28 -9.78 -0.25 -29.15
C GLU A 28 -9.09 1.12 -29.11
N CYS A 29 -9.76 2.19 -29.56
CA CYS A 29 -9.25 3.56 -29.45
C CYS A 29 -9.02 3.98 -27.99
N ASN A 30 -9.95 3.67 -27.08
CA ASN A 30 -9.80 4.03 -25.67
C ASN A 30 -8.71 3.18 -24.99
N SER A 31 -8.59 1.91 -25.34
CA SER A 31 -7.55 1.01 -24.83
C SER A 31 -6.16 1.38 -25.35
N MET A 32 -6.03 1.83 -26.60
CA MET A 32 -4.72 2.22 -27.15
C MET A 32 -4.22 3.57 -26.65
N PHE A 33 -5.10 4.58 -26.56
CA PHE A 33 -4.70 5.95 -26.26
C PHE A 33 -4.98 6.38 -24.81
N MET A 34 -5.79 5.61 -24.07
CA MET A 34 -6.05 5.77 -22.63
C MET A 34 -6.33 7.24 -22.25
N ASN A 35 -5.48 7.83 -21.41
CA ASN A 35 -5.58 9.20 -20.93
C ASN A 35 -4.46 10.09 -21.49
N ILE A 36 -4.03 9.88 -22.74
CA ILE A 36 -2.94 10.64 -23.36
C ILE A 36 -3.16 12.17 -23.31
N GLU A 37 -4.40 12.65 -23.37
CA GLU A 37 -4.73 14.06 -23.24
C GLU A 37 -4.35 14.63 -21.86
N MET A 38 -4.56 13.86 -20.79
CA MET A 38 -4.13 14.26 -19.44
C MET A 38 -2.61 14.34 -19.33
N LEU A 39 -1.89 13.43 -20.00
CA LEU A 39 -0.43 13.49 -20.07
C LEU A 39 0.00 14.76 -20.79
N VAL A 40 -0.61 15.09 -21.94
CA VAL A 40 -0.32 16.33 -22.67
C VAL A 40 -0.53 17.55 -21.79
N GLU A 41 -1.68 17.64 -21.11
CA GLU A 41 -2.00 18.75 -20.20
C GLU A 41 -0.99 18.88 -19.05
N ALA A 42 -0.62 17.76 -18.40
CA ALA A 42 0.35 17.76 -17.31
C ALA A 42 1.74 18.25 -17.77
N ASN A 43 2.19 17.86 -18.96
CA ASN A 43 3.47 18.31 -19.52
C ASN A 43 3.41 19.77 -20.00
N GLN A 44 2.28 20.21 -20.57
CA GLN A 44 2.12 21.60 -20.99
C GLN A 44 2.17 22.54 -19.78
N GLY A 45 1.48 22.19 -18.69
CA GLY A 45 1.54 22.96 -17.45
C GLY A 45 2.95 23.05 -16.85
N PHE A 46 3.77 22.00 -17.01
CA PHE A 46 5.18 22.07 -16.60
C PHE A 46 6.00 23.00 -17.50
N LEU A 47 5.81 22.91 -18.82
CA LEU A 47 6.47 23.80 -19.77
C LEU A 47 6.14 25.28 -19.48
N ASP A 48 4.87 25.58 -19.20
CA ASP A 48 4.42 26.94 -18.84
C ASP A 48 5.08 27.42 -17.54
N ASN A 49 5.18 26.55 -16.53
CA ASN A 49 5.87 26.87 -15.28
C ASN A 49 7.37 27.11 -15.49
N LEU A 50 8.02 26.33 -16.36
CA LEU A 50 9.43 26.54 -16.72
C LEU A 50 9.64 27.86 -17.46
N TYR A 51 8.72 28.26 -18.35
CA TYR A 51 8.79 29.55 -19.01
C TYR A 51 8.65 30.71 -18.03
N ARG A 52 7.76 30.60 -17.04
CA ARG A 52 7.59 31.59 -15.96
C ARG A 52 8.83 31.66 -15.08
N TRP A 53 9.38 30.52 -14.71
CA TRP A 53 10.61 30.42 -13.91
C TRP A 53 11.81 31.10 -14.59
N ARG A 54 11.90 31.00 -15.91
CA ARG A 54 12.97 31.62 -16.70
C ARG A 54 12.83 33.15 -16.84
N GLN A 55 11.67 33.73 -16.52
CA GLN A 55 11.49 35.17 -16.64
C GLN A 55 12.34 35.94 -15.59
N PRO A 56 12.89 37.12 -15.95
CA PRO A 56 13.58 37.98 -15.00
C PRO A 56 12.67 38.34 -13.82
N GLY A 57 13.19 38.23 -12.59
CA GLY A 57 12.44 38.56 -11.36
C GLY A 57 11.51 37.44 -10.86
N SER A 58 11.58 36.23 -11.43
CA SER A 58 10.90 35.07 -10.87
C SER A 58 11.48 34.67 -9.51
N ASN A 59 10.61 34.54 -8.51
CA ASN A 59 10.94 34.01 -7.18
C ASN A 59 10.58 32.52 -7.04
N LEU A 60 10.25 31.84 -8.14
CA LEU A 60 9.90 30.43 -8.12
C LEU A 60 11.14 29.56 -7.92
N LEU A 61 11.04 28.58 -7.02
CA LEU A 61 12.06 27.56 -6.83
C LEU A 61 11.91 26.47 -7.90
N PHE A 62 13.02 26.10 -8.53
CA PHE A 62 13.04 25.06 -9.56
C PHE A 62 12.66 23.69 -9.00
N GLY A 63 13.10 23.40 -7.78
CA GLY A 63 12.77 22.18 -7.05
C GLY A 63 11.26 22.03 -6.85
N ASP A 64 10.58 23.10 -6.46
CA ASP A 64 9.12 23.09 -6.23
C ASP A 64 8.33 22.91 -7.53
N ILE A 65 8.81 23.51 -8.63
CA ILE A 65 8.22 23.33 -9.96
C ILE A 65 8.36 21.85 -10.38
N CYS A 66 9.53 21.24 -10.16
CA CYS A 66 9.75 19.82 -10.45
C CYS A 66 8.86 18.92 -9.59
N ALA A 67 8.76 19.18 -8.28
CA ALA A 67 7.92 18.41 -7.36
C ALA A 67 6.44 18.48 -7.77
N THR A 68 5.96 19.69 -8.07
CA THR A 68 4.58 19.92 -8.53
C THR A 68 4.31 19.19 -9.85
N HIS A 69 5.26 19.19 -10.79
CA HIS A 69 5.10 18.45 -12.03
C HIS A 69 5.05 16.94 -11.80
N MET A 70 5.96 16.37 -11.01
CA MET A 70 5.98 14.93 -10.73
C MET A 70 4.73 14.47 -9.98
N PHE A 71 4.15 15.32 -9.12
CA PHE A 71 2.85 15.05 -8.50
C PHE A 71 1.74 14.93 -9.56
N ARG A 72 1.68 15.87 -10.53
CA ARG A 72 0.70 15.83 -11.64
C ARG A 72 0.96 14.70 -12.64
N CYS A 73 2.18 14.15 -12.68
CA CYS A 73 2.53 12.99 -13.51
C CYS A 73 1.91 11.67 -13.03
N GLU A 74 1.10 11.64 -11.97
CA GLU A 74 0.34 10.44 -11.57
C GLU A 74 -0.53 9.87 -12.72
N CYS A 75 -0.99 10.73 -13.63
CA CYS A 75 -1.69 10.31 -14.84
C CYS A 75 -0.87 9.34 -15.72
N TYR A 76 0.46 9.34 -15.63
CA TYR A 76 1.31 8.40 -16.35
C TYR A 76 1.12 6.97 -15.87
N SER A 77 0.87 6.71 -14.59
CA SER A 77 0.70 5.34 -14.07
C SER A 77 -0.44 4.61 -14.80
N LYS A 78 -1.55 5.31 -15.06
CA LYS A 78 -2.66 4.78 -15.86
C LYS A 78 -2.23 4.45 -17.28
N PHE A 79 -1.51 5.36 -17.95
CA PHE A 79 -1.04 5.14 -19.32
C PHE A 79 -0.04 3.97 -19.41
N LEU A 80 0.93 3.93 -18.48
CA LEU A 80 1.96 2.89 -18.46
C LEU A 80 1.37 1.51 -18.17
N SER A 81 0.31 1.43 -17.36
CA SER A 81 -0.36 0.14 -17.06
C SER A 81 -0.99 -0.53 -18.26
N GLY A 82 -1.41 0.23 -19.28
CA GLY A 82 -2.09 -0.30 -20.46
C GLY A 82 -1.25 -0.23 -21.74
N VAL A 83 0.00 0.22 -21.68
CA VAL A 83 0.80 0.45 -22.89
C VAL A 83 1.16 -0.85 -23.62
N GLU A 84 1.36 -1.95 -22.89
CA GLU A 84 1.61 -3.27 -23.50
C GLU A 84 0.40 -3.75 -24.30
N ASP A 85 -0.79 -3.68 -23.70
CA ASP A 85 -2.05 -4.00 -24.37
C ASP A 85 -2.29 -3.10 -25.58
N ALA A 86 -1.99 -1.79 -25.46
CA ALA A 86 -2.07 -0.85 -26.57
C ALA A 86 -1.19 -1.26 -27.75
N GLN A 87 0.03 -1.73 -27.49
CA GLN A 87 0.94 -2.22 -28.53
C GLN A 87 0.42 -3.50 -29.19
N ILE A 88 -0.14 -4.43 -28.40
CA ILE A 88 -0.74 -5.66 -28.92
C ILE A 88 -1.93 -5.34 -29.84
N ILE A 89 -2.82 -4.44 -29.41
CA ILE A 89 -3.96 -4.00 -30.21
C ILE A 89 -3.47 -3.32 -31.50
N ASN A 90 -2.51 -2.40 -31.40
CA ASN A 90 -1.95 -1.71 -32.55
C ASN A 90 -1.37 -2.70 -33.59
N LEU A 91 -0.56 -3.67 -33.15
CA LEU A 91 0.02 -4.70 -34.03
C LEU A 91 -1.03 -5.63 -34.64
N ARG A 92 -2.05 -6.01 -33.86
CA ARG A 92 -3.16 -6.83 -34.33
C ARG A 92 -3.95 -6.10 -35.41
N GLU A 93 -4.39 -4.87 -35.15
CA GLU A 93 -5.18 -4.07 -36.08
C GLU A 93 -4.38 -3.73 -37.35
N GLN A 94 -3.07 -3.46 -37.23
CA GLN A 94 -2.22 -3.30 -38.41
C GLN A 94 -2.24 -4.52 -39.32
N LYS A 95 -2.34 -5.74 -38.78
CA LYS A 95 -2.40 -6.98 -39.57
C LYS A 95 -3.76 -7.21 -40.19
N ILE A 96 -4.84 -7.02 -39.44
CA ILE A 96 -6.19 -7.46 -39.85
C ILE A 96 -7.08 -6.36 -40.44
N ASN A 97 -6.75 -5.09 -40.24
CA ASN A 97 -7.59 -3.96 -40.61
C ASN A 97 -6.88 -3.03 -41.63
N PRO A 98 -7.16 -3.18 -42.94
CA PRO A 98 -6.54 -2.36 -43.98
C PRO A 98 -6.86 -0.86 -43.87
N ALA A 99 -8.07 -0.50 -43.39
CA ALA A 99 -8.45 0.90 -43.20
C ALA A 99 -7.62 1.56 -42.09
N TYR A 100 -7.36 0.83 -41.01
CA TYR A 100 -6.46 1.26 -39.95
C TYR A 100 -5.02 1.41 -40.43
N ARG A 101 -4.52 0.46 -41.24
CA ARG A 101 -3.18 0.58 -41.84
C ARG A 101 -3.05 1.83 -42.72
N ALA A 102 -4.02 2.06 -43.60
CA ALA A 102 -4.05 3.25 -44.45
C ALA A 102 -4.15 4.55 -43.63
N PHE A 103 -4.86 4.53 -42.49
CA PHE A 103 -4.87 5.65 -41.55
C PHE A 103 -3.48 5.88 -40.96
N LEU A 104 -2.79 4.84 -40.50
CA LEU A 104 -1.45 4.95 -39.91
C LEU A 104 -0.42 5.49 -40.92
N ASP A 105 -0.49 5.05 -42.17
CA ASP A 105 0.40 5.54 -43.22
C ASP A 105 0.20 7.05 -43.45
N ARG A 106 -1.06 7.50 -43.58
CA ARG A 106 -1.37 8.94 -43.68
C ARG A 106 -0.94 9.74 -42.44
N ALA A 107 -1.17 9.18 -41.25
CA ALA A 107 -0.81 9.83 -40.00
C ALA A 107 0.72 9.96 -39.84
N LYS A 108 1.48 8.97 -40.31
CA LYS A 108 2.95 8.97 -40.31
C LYS A 108 3.55 10.06 -41.22
N ASP A 109 2.85 10.37 -42.32
CA ASP A 109 3.23 11.42 -43.27
C ASP A 109 2.86 12.83 -42.79
N HIS A 110 2.15 12.96 -41.67
CA HIS A 110 1.87 14.27 -41.08
C HIS A 110 3.20 14.99 -40.73
N PRO A 111 3.37 16.28 -41.05
CA PRO A 111 4.64 16.99 -40.86
C PRO A 111 5.18 16.92 -39.42
N GLU A 112 4.28 16.99 -38.44
CA GLU A 112 4.64 16.92 -37.02
C GLU A 112 5.00 15.50 -36.55
N ALA A 113 4.55 14.45 -37.26
CA ALA A 113 4.81 13.07 -36.87
C ALA A 113 6.25 12.62 -37.12
N LYS A 114 7.03 13.39 -37.91
CA LYS A 114 8.45 13.14 -38.20
C LYS A 114 8.74 11.68 -38.60
N ARG A 115 7.80 11.06 -39.34
CA ARG A 115 7.86 9.65 -39.75
C ARG A 115 7.96 8.61 -38.62
N GLN A 116 7.67 8.99 -37.38
CA GLN A 116 7.61 8.05 -36.25
C GLN A 116 6.37 7.16 -36.39
N THR A 117 6.50 5.87 -36.11
CA THR A 117 5.35 4.97 -36.10
C THR A 117 4.53 5.17 -34.81
N LEU A 118 3.26 4.75 -34.83
CA LEU A 118 2.45 4.76 -33.61
C LEU A 118 3.09 3.92 -32.50
N HIS A 119 3.73 2.80 -32.86
CA HIS A 119 4.48 1.98 -31.92
C HIS A 119 5.57 2.81 -31.21
N ASP A 120 6.38 3.57 -31.97
CA ASP A 120 7.45 4.40 -31.41
C ASP A 120 6.90 5.49 -30.48
N LEU A 121 5.77 6.10 -30.88
CA LEU A 121 5.13 7.17 -30.12
C LEU A 121 4.54 6.69 -28.79
N LEU A 122 3.95 5.48 -28.75
CA LEU A 122 3.38 4.87 -27.53
C LEU A 122 4.44 4.58 -26.46
N VAL A 123 5.70 4.36 -26.84
CA VAL A 123 6.80 4.10 -25.89
C VAL A 123 7.34 5.38 -25.23
N GLN A 124 7.18 6.54 -25.89
CA GLN A 124 7.79 7.80 -25.44
C GLN A 124 7.38 8.25 -24.02
N PRO A 125 6.11 8.12 -23.57
CA PRO A 125 5.73 8.51 -22.22
C PRO A 125 6.51 7.79 -21.12
N GLY A 126 6.72 6.47 -21.25
CA GLY A 126 7.54 5.72 -20.30
C GLY A 126 9.00 6.16 -20.30
N GLN A 127 9.57 6.35 -21.49
CA GLN A 127 10.93 6.87 -21.63
C GLN A 127 11.09 8.26 -21.04
N ARG A 128 10.06 9.11 -21.11
CA ARG A 128 10.08 10.47 -20.55
C ARG A 128 10.24 10.44 -19.03
N ILE A 129 9.47 9.59 -18.34
CA ILE A 129 9.60 9.40 -16.88
C ILE A 129 11.00 8.91 -16.52
N GLY A 130 11.52 7.89 -17.24
CA GLY A 130 12.88 7.39 -17.00
C GLY A 130 13.96 8.48 -17.16
N ARG A 131 13.82 9.36 -18.15
CA ARG A 131 14.72 10.51 -18.33
C ARG A 131 14.61 11.52 -17.19
N TYR A 132 13.41 11.81 -16.69
CA TYR A 132 13.24 12.67 -15.52
C TYR A 132 13.95 12.12 -14.29
N THR A 133 13.81 10.82 -14.01
CA THR A 133 14.53 10.16 -12.91
C THR A 133 16.04 10.34 -13.05
N MET A 134 16.60 10.09 -14.23
CA MET A 134 18.04 10.27 -14.47
C MET A 134 18.49 11.72 -14.27
N MET A 135 17.75 12.69 -14.83
CA MET A 135 18.08 14.10 -14.73
C MET A 135 18.00 14.63 -13.29
N LEU A 136 16.93 14.28 -12.55
CA LEU A 136 16.73 14.71 -11.17
C LEU A 136 17.78 14.10 -10.24
N LYS A 137 18.15 12.82 -10.47
CA LYS A 137 19.20 12.15 -9.72
C LYS A 137 20.57 12.79 -9.93
N GLU A 138 20.91 13.12 -11.17
CA GLU A 138 22.17 13.80 -11.47
C GLU A 138 22.17 15.22 -10.88
N LEU A 139 21.06 15.96 -10.99
CA LEU A 139 20.96 17.30 -10.42
C LEU A 139 21.14 17.32 -8.90
N LEU A 140 20.50 16.40 -8.18
CA LEU A 140 20.64 16.27 -6.72
C LEU A 140 22.06 15.98 -6.28
N LYS A 141 22.83 15.20 -7.06
CA LYS A 141 24.24 14.91 -6.78
C LYS A 141 25.10 16.18 -6.71
N TYR A 142 24.72 17.22 -7.45
CA TYR A 142 25.41 18.52 -7.49
C TYR A 142 24.66 19.62 -6.72
N THR A 143 23.61 19.29 -5.96
CA THR A 143 22.85 20.24 -5.15
C THR A 143 23.12 19.99 -3.67
N SER A 144 23.61 21.01 -2.94
CA SER A 144 23.83 20.89 -1.49
C SER A 144 22.51 20.67 -0.75
N ASN A 145 22.54 19.95 0.38
CA ASN A 145 21.36 19.71 1.23
C ASN A 145 20.77 21.02 1.79
N ASP A 146 21.57 22.07 1.93
CA ASP A 146 21.15 23.39 2.42
C ASP A 146 20.58 24.29 1.31
N HIS A 147 20.61 23.84 0.05
CA HIS A 147 20.09 24.62 -1.07
C HIS A 147 18.55 24.65 -1.04
N PRO A 148 17.90 25.79 -1.30
CA PRO A 148 16.43 25.91 -1.24
C PRO A 148 15.69 24.96 -2.20
N ASP A 149 16.28 24.59 -3.33
CA ASP A 149 15.69 23.61 -4.27
C ASP A 149 15.83 22.15 -3.80
N TYR A 150 16.70 21.84 -2.84
CA TYR A 150 17.00 20.45 -2.48
C TYR A 150 15.77 19.65 -2.02
N PRO A 151 14.89 20.17 -1.13
CA PRO A 151 13.69 19.44 -0.70
C PRO A 151 12.75 19.15 -1.87
N GLY A 152 12.52 20.13 -2.75
CA GLY A 152 11.66 19.98 -3.92
C GLY A 152 12.22 18.97 -4.93
N LEU A 153 13.52 19.03 -5.21
CA LEU A 153 14.19 18.07 -6.10
C LEU A 153 14.19 16.65 -5.55
N SER A 154 14.40 16.48 -4.24
CA SER A 154 14.35 15.19 -3.56
C SER A 154 12.94 14.57 -3.63
N ALA A 155 11.91 15.38 -3.37
CA ALA A 155 10.51 14.96 -3.52
C ALA A 155 10.17 14.60 -4.96
N ALA A 156 10.64 15.39 -5.95
CA ALA A 156 10.44 15.12 -7.36
C ALA A 156 11.09 13.80 -7.79
N LEU A 157 12.35 13.55 -7.39
CA LEU A 157 13.06 12.31 -7.72
C LEU A 157 12.32 11.09 -7.18
N LYS A 158 11.96 11.12 -5.89
CA LYS A 158 11.21 10.03 -5.26
C LYS A 158 9.93 9.72 -6.02
N ARG A 159 9.17 10.76 -6.38
CA ARG A 159 7.91 10.58 -7.11
C ARG A 159 8.12 10.05 -8.53
N ALA A 160 9.18 10.50 -9.22
CA ALA A 160 9.53 9.97 -10.53
C ALA A 160 9.92 8.49 -10.47
N GLU A 161 10.67 8.06 -9.45
CA GLU A 161 11.01 6.65 -9.22
C GLU A 161 9.78 5.79 -8.91
N GLU A 162 8.84 6.28 -8.11
CA GLU A 162 7.56 5.61 -7.84
C GLU A 162 6.76 5.38 -9.13
N ILE A 163 6.64 6.39 -10.00
CA ILE A 163 5.96 6.27 -11.28
C ILE A 163 6.71 5.31 -12.21
N ALA A 164 8.03 5.41 -12.28
CA ALA A 164 8.88 4.56 -13.13
C ALA A 164 8.80 3.07 -12.76
N THR A 165 8.70 2.78 -11.46
CA THR A 165 8.55 1.42 -10.94
C THR A 165 7.11 0.94 -10.91
N MET A 166 6.15 1.78 -11.31
CA MET A 166 4.71 1.51 -11.16
C MET A 166 4.36 1.06 -9.74
N ALA A 167 5.01 1.66 -8.74
CA ALA A 167 4.77 1.33 -7.35
C ALA A 167 3.29 1.57 -7.02
N ASP A 168 2.66 0.61 -6.35
CA ASP A 168 1.30 0.79 -5.82
C ASP A 168 1.26 2.06 -4.96
N ASP A 169 0.23 2.88 -5.15
CA ASP A 169 -0.02 3.99 -4.25
C ASP A 169 -0.24 3.48 -2.81
N THR A 170 -0.17 4.39 -1.83
CA THR A 170 -0.27 4.02 -0.42
C THR A 170 -1.58 3.30 -0.09
N ASN A 171 -2.71 3.74 -0.65
CA ASN A 171 -4.02 3.15 -0.40
C ASN A 171 -4.14 1.77 -1.03
N THR A 172 -3.65 1.59 -2.24
CA THR A 172 -3.60 0.30 -2.95
C THR A 172 -2.71 -0.68 -2.19
N ARG A 173 -1.53 -0.26 -1.73
CA ARG A 173 -0.63 -1.10 -0.91
C ARG A 173 -1.28 -1.52 0.40
N LEU A 174 -1.98 -0.60 1.07
CA LEU A 174 -2.72 -0.89 2.30
C LEU A 174 -3.87 -1.86 2.04
N ALA A 175 -4.67 -1.62 1.00
CA ALA A 175 -5.76 -2.50 0.60
C ALA A 175 -5.25 -3.91 0.31
N LYS A 176 -4.15 -4.05 -0.44
CA LYS A 176 -3.49 -5.35 -0.69
C LYS A 176 -3.02 -6.01 0.62
N THR A 177 -2.39 -5.24 1.51
CA THR A 177 -1.92 -5.73 2.81
C THR A 177 -3.07 -6.31 3.64
N PHE A 178 -4.14 -5.54 3.84
CA PHE A 178 -5.28 -6.00 4.64
C PHE A 178 -6.09 -7.10 3.96
N PHE A 179 -6.22 -7.06 2.64
CA PHE A 179 -6.86 -8.13 1.87
C PHE A 179 -6.11 -9.45 2.04
N ASN A 180 -4.78 -9.43 1.96
CA ASN A 180 -3.97 -10.63 2.16
C ASN A 180 -4.09 -11.16 3.60
N MET A 181 -4.04 -10.28 4.61
CA MET A 181 -4.29 -10.68 6.00
C MET A 181 -5.68 -11.32 6.18
N HIS A 182 -6.73 -10.67 5.68
CA HIS A 182 -8.11 -11.16 5.81
C HIS A 182 -8.30 -12.53 5.12
N LYS A 183 -7.59 -12.77 4.02
CA LYS A 183 -7.62 -14.06 3.31
C LYS A 183 -6.83 -15.16 4.01
N SER A 184 -5.69 -14.82 4.62
CA SER A 184 -4.78 -15.78 5.28
C SER A 184 -5.17 -16.13 6.72
N ILE A 185 -5.95 -15.27 7.39
CA ILE A 185 -6.37 -15.45 8.79
C ILE A 185 -7.80 -16.01 8.83
N GLU A 186 -7.96 -17.21 9.38
CA GLU A 186 -9.25 -17.81 9.70
C GLU A 186 -9.97 -16.99 10.78
N ASN A 187 -11.26 -16.71 10.56
CA ASN A 187 -12.10 -15.85 11.41
C ASN A 187 -11.53 -14.44 11.59
N CYS A 188 -10.88 -13.90 10.56
CA CYS A 188 -10.40 -12.51 10.57
C CYS A 188 -11.58 -11.53 10.68
N PRO A 189 -11.52 -10.53 11.59
CA PRO A 189 -12.58 -9.56 11.71
C PRO A 189 -12.66 -8.64 10.48
N ALA A 190 -13.84 -8.52 9.86
CA ALA A 190 -14.06 -7.57 8.77
C ALA A 190 -13.69 -6.11 9.11
N PRO A 191 -13.89 -5.62 10.37
CA PRO A 191 -13.43 -4.30 10.78
C PRO A 191 -11.90 -4.10 10.77
N LEU A 192 -11.10 -5.13 10.42
CA LEU A 192 -9.65 -5.00 10.21
C LEU A 192 -9.32 -3.93 9.17
N ILE A 193 -10.09 -3.88 8.09
CA ILE A 193 -9.91 -2.93 6.99
C ILE A 193 -10.49 -1.58 7.43
N ASN A 194 -9.61 -0.61 7.69
CA ASN A 194 -9.96 0.77 8.03
C ASN A 194 -8.99 1.72 7.33
N GLN A 195 -9.51 2.82 6.76
CA GLN A 195 -8.72 3.80 6.01
C GLN A 195 -7.59 4.45 6.83
N ASN A 196 -7.78 4.59 8.15
CA ASN A 196 -6.81 5.21 9.06
C ASN A 196 -5.93 4.20 9.80
N ARG A 197 -6.04 2.91 9.45
CA ARG A 197 -5.23 1.85 10.07
C ARG A 197 -4.04 1.51 9.21
N HIS A 198 -2.86 1.43 9.82
CA HIS A 198 -1.65 0.92 9.17
C HIS A 198 -0.99 -0.14 10.04
N LEU A 199 -0.43 -1.17 9.40
CA LEU A 199 0.45 -2.10 10.10
C LEU A 199 1.80 -1.43 10.35
N ILE A 200 2.22 -1.35 11.61
CA ILE A 200 3.49 -0.76 12.02
C ILE A 200 4.57 -1.82 12.11
N ARG A 201 4.28 -2.94 12.79
CA ARG A 201 5.25 -4.01 13.04
C ARG A 201 4.55 -5.32 13.36
N HIS A 202 5.29 -6.42 13.31
CA HIS A 202 4.84 -7.71 13.81
C HIS A 202 5.96 -8.37 14.63
N ILE A 203 5.58 -9.35 15.46
CA ILE A 203 6.54 -10.24 16.12
C ILE A 203 5.95 -11.65 16.23
N ASP A 204 6.75 -12.66 15.88
CA ASP A 204 6.43 -14.06 16.15
C ASP A 204 6.87 -14.39 17.58
N ALA A 205 5.97 -15.01 18.32
CA ALA A 205 6.21 -15.38 19.70
C ALA A 205 5.55 -16.73 20.04
N THR A 206 5.84 -17.23 21.23
CA THR A 206 5.19 -18.34 21.90
C THR A 206 4.43 -17.76 23.09
N GLU A 207 3.12 -17.97 23.13
CA GLU A 207 2.33 -17.65 24.31
C GLU A 207 2.64 -18.67 25.41
N LEU A 208 2.91 -18.19 26.62
CA LEU A 208 3.24 -18.99 27.80
C LEU A 208 2.13 -18.89 28.83
N ASP A 209 1.91 -19.97 29.57
CA ASP A 209 1.10 -19.93 30.78
C ASP A 209 1.83 -19.12 31.86
N ILE A 210 1.14 -18.16 32.49
CA ILE A 210 1.78 -17.22 33.43
C ILE A 210 2.34 -17.93 34.66
N ILE A 211 1.64 -18.96 35.14
CA ILE A 211 1.98 -19.65 36.38
C ILE A 211 3.01 -20.76 36.10
N SER A 212 2.67 -21.69 35.21
CA SER A 212 3.49 -22.87 34.92
C SER A 212 4.63 -22.60 33.93
N ARG A 213 4.64 -21.43 33.26
CA ARG A 213 5.63 -21.04 32.23
C ARG A 213 5.70 -22.00 31.04
N LYS A 214 4.74 -22.92 30.92
CA LYS A 214 4.68 -23.89 29.82
C LYS A 214 4.22 -23.22 28.52
N PRO A 215 4.78 -23.62 27.37
CA PRO A 215 4.33 -23.12 26.08
C PRO A 215 2.89 -23.55 25.79
N LEU A 216 2.02 -22.58 25.49
CA LEU A 216 0.62 -22.81 25.14
C LEU A 216 0.44 -22.93 23.63
N ARG A 217 0.91 -21.95 22.86
CA ARG A 217 0.78 -21.95 21.39
C ARG A 217 1.73 -20.97 20.69
N PRO A 218 2.09 -21.22 19.43
CA PRO A 218 2.79 -20.25 18.61
C PRO A 218 1.81 -19.16 18.14
N VAL A 219 2.22 -17.91 18.27
CA VAL A 219 1.42 -16.75 17.87
C VAL A 219 2.24 -15.77 17.03
N THR A 220 1.54 -14.90 16.32
CA THR A 220 2.09 -13.68 15.73
C THR A 220 1.27 -12.51 16.24
N ILE A 221 1.96 -11.49 16.72
CA ILE A 221 1.36 -10.27 17.25
C ILE A 221 1.59 -9.18 16.20
N PHE A 222 0.51 -8.64 15.65
CA PHE A 222 0.53 -7.52 14.72
C PHE A 222 0.21 -6.23 15.47
N LEU A 223 1.11 -5.26 15.37
CA LEU A 223 0.95 -3.92 15.91
C LEU A 223 0.47 -2.99 14.78
N PHE A 224 -0.73 -2.45 14.95
CA PHE A 224 -1.30 -1.41 14.11
C PHE A 224 -1.21 -0.04 14.78
N THR A 225 -1.57 1.01 14.04
CA THR A 225 -1.63 2.39 14.55
C THR A 225 -2.57 2.57 15.74
N ASP A 226 -3.65 1.79 15.80
CA ASP A 226 -4.73 1.90 16.78
C ASP A 226 -5.00 0.61 17.56
N LYS A 227 -4.44 -0.54 17.14
CA LYS A 227 -4.76 -1.86 17.70
C LYS A 227 -3.57 -2.80 17.80
N VAL A 228 -3.67 -3.74 18.71
CA VAL A 228 -2.83 -4.94 18.77
C VAL A 228 -3.68 -6.15 18.42
N MET A 229 -3.25 -6.97 17.46
CA MET A 229 -3.94 -8.19 17.06
C MET A 229 -3.06 -9.42 17.29
N VAL A 230 -3.64 -10.48 17.84
CA VAL A 230 -2.97 -11.76 18.05
C VAL A 230 -3.61 -12.82 17.17
N VAL A 231 -2.76 -13.53 16.44
CA VAL A 231 -3.17 -14.70 15.66
C VAL A 231 -2.35 -15.91 16.07
N ARG A 232 -2.97 -17.09 16.09
CA ARG A 232 -2.29 -18.37 16.29
C ARG A 232 -1.68 -18.83 14.97
N ARG A 233 -0.41 -19.22 15.01
CA ARG A 233 0.29 -19.86 13.91
C ARG A 233 0.01 -21.38 13.87
N PRO A 234 0.10 -22.02 12.70
CA PRO A 234 -0.04 -23.48 12.61
C PRO A 234 1.13 -24.24 13.26
N ALA A 235 2.34 -23.68 13.23
CA ALA A 235 3.55 -24.28 13.82
C ALA A 235 4.54 -23.19 14.31
N TYR A 236 5.49 -23.59 15.17
CA TYR A 236 6.46 -22.70 15.81
C TYR A 236 7.53 -22.15 14.86
N ASN A 237 7.89 -22.91 13.83
CA ASN A 237 8.91 -22.56 12.84
C ASN A 237 8.39 -21.72 11.66
N VAL A 238 7.09 -21.44 11.62
CA VAL A 238 6.46 -20.72 10.51
C VAL A 238 6.38 -19.22 10.82
N ASN A 239 6.76 -18.35 9.88
CA ASN A 239 6.63 -16.91 10.08
C ASN A 239 5.19 -16.43 9.76
N GLY A 240 4.55 -15.73 10.69
CA GLY A 240 3.16 -15.31 10.50
C GLY A 240 2.98 -14.16 9.51
N PHE A 241 3.98 -13.29 9.37
CA PHE A 241 3.94 -12.19 8.41
C PHE A 241 4.07 -12.70 6.97
N GLU A 242 4.96 -13.67 6.74
CA GLU A 242 5.11 -14.37 5.46
C GLU A 242 3.86 -15.19 5.10
N LEU A 243 3.20 -15.85 6.06
CA LEU A 243 1.92 -16.54 5.82
C LEU A 243 0.79 -15.58 5.40
N CYS A 244 0.86 -14.31 5.83
CA CYS A 244 -0.03 -13.27 5.33
C CYS A 244 0.37 -12.76 3.94
N GLY A 245 1.40 -13.30 3.28
CA GLY A 245 1.88 -12.83 1.98
C GLY A 245 2.43 -11.40 2.03
N LEU A 246 2.91 -10.98 3.21
CA LEU A 246 3.49 -9.67 3.44
C LEU A 246 4.99 -9.87 3.48
N VAL A 247 5.71 -9.55 2.41
CA VAL A 247 7.17 -9.58 2.39
C VAL A 247 7.64 -8.20 1.97
N ASN A 248 8.57 -7.61 2.73
CA ASN A 248 9.16 -6.32 2.41
C ASN A 248 10.39 -6.54 1.51
N GLY A 249 10.30 -6.24 0.21
CA GLY A 249 11.45 -6.24 -0.70
C GLY A 249 11.07 -6.57 -2.15
N PRO A 250 11.89 -6.16 -3.15
CA PRO A 250 11.58 -6.36 -4.56
C PRO A 250 11.42 -7.85 -4.83
N GLU A 251 10.54 -8.22 -5.77
CA GLU A 251 10.28 -9.62 -6.17
C GLU A 251 11.57 -10.43 -6.34
N VAL A 252 12.00 -11.11 -5.27
CA VAL A 252 12.92 -12.24 -5.39
C VAL A 252 12.02 -13.42 -5.70
N ILE A 253 11.88 -13.67 -6.99
CA ILE A 253 11.37 -14.92 -7.55
C ILE A 253 12.14 -16.05 -6.86
N MET A 254 11.52 -16.71 -5.89
CA MET A 254 11.97 -18.00 -5.39
C MET A 254 11.86 -18.98 -6.57
N ARG A 255 12.99 -19.16 -7.27
CA ARG A 255 13.21 -20.28 -8.18
C ARG A 255 13.24 -21.56 -7.36
N THR A 256 12.08 -22.17 -7.14
CA THR A 256 12.02 -23.62 -6.95
C THR A 256 12.08 -24.26 -8.33
N ARG A 257 13.13 -25.06 -8.57
CA ARG A 257 13.30 -25.90 -9.76
C ARG A 257 12.08 -26.80 -9.97
N SER A 258 11.24 -26.44 -10.92
CA SER A 258 10.49 -27.38 -11.76
C SER A 258 10.09 -26.68 -13.06
N SER A 259 10.71 -27.13 -14.16
CA SER A 259 10.26 -27.06 -15.56
C SER A 259 9.49 -25.82 -16.02
N SER A 260 10.17 -25.05 -16.86
CA SER A 260 9.63 -24.12 -17.88
C SER A 260 8.19 -24.39 -18.33
N THR A 261 7.29 -23.44 -18.10
CA THR A 261 6.27 -23.00 -19.07
C THR A 261 5.75 -21.63 -18.67
N SER A 262 5.64 -20.76 -19.67
CA SER A 262 5.20 -19.37 -19.64
C SER A 262 3.75 -19.17 -19.17
N GLY A 263 3.55 -18.31 -18.17
CA GLY A 263 2.65 -17.14 -18.18
C GLY A 263 1.18 -17.20 -18.66
N LEU A 264 0.57 -18.33 -18.99
CA LEU A 264 -0.75 -18.33 -19.66
C LEU A 264 -1.82 -19.30 -19.13
N GLU A 265 -1.65 -19.97 -17.98
CA GLU A 265 -2.68 -20.90 -17.45
C GLU A 265 -3.52 -20.37 -16.28
N SER A 266 -3.46 -19.08 -15.93
CA SER A 266 -4.28 -18.52 -14.84
C SER A 266 -5.78 -18.35 -15.17
N PHE A 267 -6.21 -18.64 -16.41
CA PHE A 267 -7.58 -18.42 -16.86
C PHE A 267 -8.32 -19.65 -17.42
N LEU A 268 -7.79 -20.87 -17.24
CA LEU A 268 -8.58 -22.08 -17.52
C LEU A 268 -9.29 -22.60 -16.26
N PRO A 269 -10.57 -23.00 -16.34
CA PRO A 269 -11.27 -23.60 -15.21
C PRO A 269 -10.65 -24.96 -14.91
N LYS A 270 -9.99 -25.07 -13.75
CA LYS A 270 -9.37 -26.32 -13.30
C LYS A 270 -10.44 -27.40 -13.08
N ARG A 271 -10.28 -28.54 -13.76
CA ARG A 271 -11.07 -29.76 -13.54
C ARG A 271 -11.08 -30.14 -12.06
N ASN A 272 -12.28 -30.47 -11.59
CA ASN A 272 -12.62 -30.68 -10.20
C ASN A 272 -12.06 -32.03 -9.71
N ASP A 273 -10.82 -32.04 -9.21
CA ASP A 273 -10.22 -33.24 -8.62
C ASP A 273 -10.54 -33.29 -7.12
N LYS A 274 -11.46 -34.19 -6.76
CA LYS A 274 -12.06 -34.32 -5.42
C LYS A 274 -11.07 -34.87 -4.36
N SER A 275 -9.85 -35.21 -4.73
CA SER A 275 -8.84 -35.84 -3.86
C SER A 275 -7.95 -34.86 -3.04
N LYS A 276 -7.98 -33.55 -3.33
CA LYS A 276 -7.14 -32.53 -2.65
C LYS A 276 -7.87 -31.63 -1.64
N ARG A 277 -9.13 -31.91 -1.29
CA ARG A 277 -9.90 -31.04 -0.39
C ARG A 277 -9.50 -31.16 1.09
N ASN A 278 -8.86 -32.25 1.51
CA ASN A 278 -8.60 -32.50 2.94
C ASN A 278 -7.24 -32.00 3.47
N SER A 279 -6.31 -31.52 2.63
CA SER A 279 -4.97 -31.06 3.08
C SER A 279 -4.76 -29.54 3.04
N VAL A 280 -5.76 -28.76 2.58
CA VAL A 280 -5.68 -27.28 2.48
C VAL A 280 -6.10 -26.59 3.80
N GLN A 281 -6.70 -27.32 4.73
CA GLN A 281 -7.24 -26.76 5.97
C GLN A 281 -6.16 -26.39 7.01
N GLU A 282 -4.96 -26.98 6.96
CA GLU A 282 -4.00 -26.95 8.08
C GLU A 282 -2.93 -25.83 8.04
N LYS A 283 -2.88 -25.00 7.00
CA LYS A 283 -1.84 -23.95 6.84
C LYS A 283 -2.36 -22.52 6.97
N ARG A 284 -3.39 -22.27 7.78
CA ARG A 284 -3.94 -20.92 7.98
C ARG A 284 -3.67 -20.40 9.38
N LEU A 285 -3.43 -19.10 9.48
CA LEU A 285 -3.39 -18.38 10.76
C LEU A 285 -4.80 -18.38 11.34
N LYS A 286 -4.94 -18.43 12.67
CA LYS A 286 -6.26 -18.35 13.32
C LYS A 286 -6.36 -17.11 14.17
N PHE A 287 -7.35 -16.27 13.93
CA PHE A 287 -7.59 -15.10 14.77
C PHE A 287 -7.83 -15.53 16.22
N LYS A 288 -7.20 -14.82 17.17
CA LYS A 288 -7.43 -15.01 18.61
C LYS A 288 -8.18 -13.84 19.19
N GLY A 289 -7.67 -12.65 19.00
CA GLY A 289 -8.34 -11.44 19.41
C GLY A 289 -7.51 -10.23 19.07
N TRP A 290 -8.12 -9.08 19.25
CA TRP A 290 -7.45 -7.80 19.17
C TRP A 290 -7.92 -6.88 20.29
N VAL A 291 -7.25 -5.75 20.45
CA VAL A 291 -7.55 -4.79 21.51
C VAL A 291 -7.03 -3.43 21.08
N GLY A 292 -7.72 -2.36 21.50
CA GLY A 292 -7.24 -0.99 21.31
C GLY A 292 -5.87 -0.77 21.93
N LEU A 293 -4.98 -0.10 21.21
CA LEU A 293 -3.62 0.19 21.69
C LEU A 293 -3.63 1.09 22.94
N GLU A 294 -4.68 1.89 23.11
CA GLU A 294 -4.99 2.69 24.29
C GLU A 294 -5.26 1.86 25.56
N ALA A 295 -5.75 0.63 25.40
CA ALA A 295 -6.18 -0.23 26.50
C ALA A 295 -5.14 -1.30 26.91
N VAL A 296 -3.94 -1.27 26.31
CA VAL A 296 -2.87 -2.26 26.54
C VAL A 296 -1.59 -1.60 27.00
N GLU A 297 -1.03 -2.09 28.10
CA GLU A 297 0.35 -1.84 28.52
C GLU A 297 1.25 -3.01 28.12
N LEU A 298 2.46 -2.68 27.69
CA LEU A 298 3.51 -3.67 27.44
C LEU A 298 4.51 -3.62 28.59
N LEU A 299 4.75 -4.76 29.21
CA LEU A 299 5.69 -4.92 30.32
C LEU A 299 6.81 -5.88 29.92
N ASP A 300 8.02 -5.67 30.43
CA ASP A 300 9.09 -6.65 30.26
C ASP A 300 8.78 -7.94 31.04
N GLY A 301 9.19 -9.07 30.48
CA GLY A 301 9.14 -10.35 31.16
C GLY A 301 10.17 -10.45 32.29
N SER A 302 10.03 -11.45 33.15
CA SER A 302 11.03 -11.69 34.21
C SER A 302 12.42 -11.97 33.62
N GLY A 303 13.47 -11.45 34.25
CA GLY A 303 14.87 -11.64 33.84
C GLY A 303 15.34 -13.11 33.87
N ASP A 304 14.62 -13.97 34.58
CA ASP A 304 14.90 -15.41 34.66
C ASP A 304 14.36 -16.20 33.44
N LEU A 305 13.60 -15.54 32.57
CA LEU A 305 13.01 -16.16 31.38
C LEU A 305 13.83 -15.87 30.13
N LEU A 306 13.71 -16.76 29.14
CA LEU A 306 14.07 -16.46 27.76
C LEU A 306 13.43 -15.12 27.32
N PRO A 307 13.99 -14.42 26.32
CA PRO A 307 13.52 -13.13 25.81
C PRO A 307 11.99 -12.99 25.73
N SER A 308 11.38 -12.40 26.78
CA SER A 308 9.94 -12.39 27.00
C SER A 308 9.39 -11.03 27.40
N PHE A 309 8.10 -10.84 27.18
CA PHE A 309 7.33 -9.65 27.50
C PHE A 309 5.88 -10.02 27.82
N MET A 310 5.15 -9.13 28.48
CA MET A 310 3.75 -9.30 28.81
C MET A 310 2.91 -8.20 28.17
N LEU A 311 1.70 -8.56 27.75
CA LEU A 311 0.66 -7.59 27.44
C LEU A 311 -0.34 -7.61 28.59
N GLN A 312 -0.44 -6.48 29.28
CA GLN A 312 -1.43 -6.26 30.32
C GLN A 312 -2.52 -5.36 29.76
N THR A 313 -3.77 -5.71 29.99
CA THR A 313 -4.88 -4.95 29.50
C THR A 313 -5.72 -4.38 30.64
N ASN A 314 -6.15 -3.14 30.46
CA ASN A 314 -6.88 -2.41 31.49
C ASN A 314 -8.38 -2.66 31.32
N ALA A 315 -8.97 -3.42 32.24
CA ALA A 315 -10.39 -3.75 32.19
C ALA A 315 -11.29 -2.51 32.17
N THR A 316 -10.86 -1.40 32.79
CA THR A 316 -11.63 -0.14 32.89
C THR A 316 -11.81 0.56 31.53
N SER A 317 -10.82 0.51 30.63
CA SER A 317 -10.91 1.11 29.30
C SER A 317 -11.67 0.23 28.30
N MET A 318 -11.69 -1.09 28.50
CA MET A 318 -12.55 -2.00 27.72
C MET A 318 -14.01 -1.99 28.17
N SER A 319 -14.25 -1.67 29.45
CA SER A 319 -15.56 -1.76 30.12
C SER A 319 -16.45 -0.52 29.97
N ALA A 320 -15.97 0.59 29.40
CA ALA A 320 -16.82 1.75 29.11
C ALA A 320 -18.01 1.39 28.17
N ALA A 321 -17.93 0.29 27.43
CA ALA A 321 -19.02 -0.29 26.63
C ALA A 321 -19.78 -1.43 27.33
N ALA A 322 -19.28 -2.00 28.44
CA ALA A 322 -19.72 -3.29 29.00
C ALA A 322 -21.02 -3.25 29.82
N LYS A 323 -21.63 -2.07 30.05
CA LYS A 323 -22.84 -1.99 30.89
C LYS A 323 -24.16 -2.29 30.18
N GLN A 324 -24.18 -2.46 28.86
CA GLN A 324 -25.24 -3.09 28.05
C GLN A 324 -24.87 -2.88 26.57
N PRO A 325 -24.88 -3.91 25.70
CA PRO A 325 -24.63 -3.68 24.28
C PRO A 325 -25.80 -2.89 23.70
N ALA A 326 -25.59 -1.59 23.48
CA ALA A 326 -26.59 -0.70 22.88
C ALA A 326 -26.94 -1.09 21.42
N SER A 327 -26.17 -1.98 20.79
CA SER A 327 -26.41 -2.50 19.44
C SER A 327 -25.72 -3.86 19.21
N PRO A 328 -26.19 -4.67 18.23
CA PRO A 328 -25.52 -5.92 17.83
C PRO A 328 -24.09 -5.70 17.33
N THR A 329 -23.76 -4.52 16.81
CA THR A 329 -22.39 -4.15 16.40
C THR A 329 -21.44 -4.04 17.58
N VAL A 330 -21.90 -3.52 18.73
CA VAL A 330 -21.10 -3.43 19.96
C VAL A 330 -20.83 -4.82 20.54
N ALA A 331 -21.83 -5.71 20.52
CA ALA A 331 -21.67 -7.10 20.96
C ALA A 331 -20.66 -7.87 20.07
N ALA A 332 -20.71 -7.68 18.75
CA ALA A 332 -19.75 -8.28 17.83
C ALA A 332 -18.32 -7.77 18.06
N ASN A 333 -18.14 -6.47 18.34
CA ASN A 333 -16.83 -5.91 18.66
C ASN A 333 -16.28 -6.44 20.00
N MET A 334 -17.12 -6.58 21.02
CA MET A 334 -16.72 -7.19 22.30
C MET A 334 -16.22 -8.63 22.12
N ALA A 335 -16.89 -9.42 21.26
CA ALA A 335 -16.47 -10.79 20.99
C ALA A 335 -15.05 -10.89 20.41
N LEU A 336 -14.58 -9.85 19.71
CA LEU A 336 -13.22 -9.78 19.17
C LEU A 336 -12.16 -9.47 20.24
N GLU A 337 -12.57 -8.94 21.38
CA GLU A 337 -11.71 -8.58 22.52
C GLU A 337 -11.70 -9.67 23.60
N ASN A 338 -12.56 -10.69 23.50
CA ASN A 338 -12.68 -11.79 24.47
C ASN A 338 -11.34 -12.43 24.85
N TYR A 339 -10.44 -12.61 23.87
CA TYR A 339 -9.11 -13.14 24.15
C TYR A 339 -8.33 -12.29 25.17
N PHE A 340 -8.49 -10.97 25.19
CA PHE A 340 -7.85 -10.13 26.20
C PHE A 340 -8.71 -9.97 27.46
N LEU A 341 -10.04 -10.04 27.34
CA LEU A 341 -10.95 -9.96 28.48
C LEU A 341 -10.88 -11.20 29.40
N GLU A 342 -10.76 -12.40 28.84
CA GLU A 342 -10.69 -13.65 29.61
C GLU A 342 -9.40 -13.76 30.43
N GLN A 343 -8.29 -13.26 29.90
CA GLN A 343 -7.01 -13.20 30.60
C GLN A 343 -6.35 -11.84 30.32
N PRO A 344 -6.49 -10.87 31.25
CA PRO A 344 -6.03 -9.51 31.02
C PRO A 344 -4.51 -9.37 31.03
N LEU A 345 -3.79 -10.29 31.65
CA LEU A 345 -2.34 -10.40 31.57
C LEU A 345 -1.99 -11.62 30.72
N ARG A 346 -1.13 -11.45 29.71
CA ARG A 346 -0.64 -12.55 28.85
C ARG A 346 0.87 -12.46 28.69
N LEU A 347 1.56 -13.60 28.81
CA LEU A 347 3.02 -13.72 28.72
C LEU A 347 3.43 -14.30 27.36
N PHE A 348 4.42 -13.67 26.73
CA PHE A 348 4.94 -14.07 25.42
C PHE A 348 6.47 -14.19 25.46
N SER A 349 7.00 -15.25 24.86
CA SER A 349 8.44 -15.43 24.63
C SER A 349 8.74 -15.41 23.14
N THR A 350 9.78 -14.70 22.74
CA THR A 350 10.23 -14.66 21.34
C THR A 350 11.11 -15.84 20.96
N SER A 351 11.52 -16.64 21.96
CA SER A 351 12.24 -17.89 21.74
C SER A 351 11.26 -19.04 21.46
N PRO A 352 11.60 -19.95 20.54
CA PRO A 352 10.83 -21.16 20.35
C PRO A 352 10.85 -22.01 21.64
N PRO A 353 9.82 -22.84 21.88
CA PRO A 353 9.85 -23.82 22.96
C PRO A 353 11.04 -24.77 22.77
N GLN A 354 11.65 -25.20 23.88
CA GLN A 354 12.79 -26.11 23.87
C GLN A 354 12.44 -27.42 23.15
N GLU A 355 12.93 -27.60 21.93
CA GLU A 355 13.21 -28.93 21.37
C GLU A 355 14.54 -29.43 21.99
N GLU A 356 14.88 -30.71 21.81
CA GLU A 356 15.97 -31.45 22.48
C GLU A 356 17.38 -30.79 22.45
N VAL A 357 17.56 -29.67 21.74
CA VAL A 357 18.79 -28.90 21.61
C VAL A 357 18.68 -27.52 22.30
N PRO A 358 19.59 -27.19 23.24
CA PRO A 358 19.62 -25.87 23.89
C PRO A 358 19.88 -24.72 22.91
N ILE A 359 19.15 -23.61 23.07
CA ILE A 359 19.35 -22.38 22.28
C ILE A 359 20.70 -21.73 22.66
N THR A 360 21.50 -21.36 21.67
CA THR A 360 22.81 -20.72 21.88
C THR A 360 22.68 -19.27 22.37
N ARG A 361 23.71 -18.75 23.07
CA ARG A 361 23.76 -17.34 23.52
C ARG A 361 23.60 -16.34 22.37
N SER A 362 24.12 -16.64 21.19
CA SER A 362 23.98 -15.80 19.99
C SER A 362 22.53 -15.74 19.51
N GLN A 363 21.82 -16.88 19.48
CA GLN A 363 20.39 -16.93 19.14
C GLN A 363 19.54 -16.17 20.16
N ILE A 364 19.82 -16.31 21.46
CA ILE A 364 19.14 -15.54 22.52
C ILE A 364 19.29 -14.04 22.29
N SER A 365 20.50 -13.57 21.93
CA SER A 365 20.75 -12.16 21.59
C SER A 365 19.88 -11.68 20.44
N VAL A 366 19.75 -12.47 19.37
CA VAL A 366 18.88 -12.13 18.21
C VAL A 366 17.41 -12.04 18.62
N HIS A 367 16.93 -12.97 19.45
CA HIS A 367 15.56 -12.95 19.97
C HIS A 367 15.30 -11.73 20.87
N ASN A 368 16.26 -11.38 21.74
CA ASN A 368 16.21 -10.16 22.55
C ASN A 368 16.16 -8.90 21.68
N GLN A 369 16.99 -8.81 20.64
CA GLN A 369 16.97 -7.66 19.73
C GLN A 369 15.60 -7.50 19.06
N LYS A 370 15.02 -8.60 18.56
CA LYS A 370 13.66 -8.57 17.97
C LYS A 370 12.61 -8.12 18.99
N LYS A 371 12.70 -8.59 20.23
CA LYS A 371 11.84 -8.15 21.35
C LYS A 371 11.98 -6.64 21.56
N GLU A 372 13.19 -6.16 21.78
CA GLU A 372 13.47 -4.75 22.09
C GLU A 372 13.01 -3.81 20.99
N GLU A 373 13.24 -4.17 19.72
CA GLU A 373 12.75 -3.38 18.60
C GLU A 373 11.22 -3.32 18.54
N PHE A 374 10.54 -4.43 18.80
CA PHE A 374 9.08 -4.45 18.87
C PHE A 374 8.57 -3.60 20.03
N CYS A 375 9.11 -3.76 21.24
CA CYS A 375 8.76 -2.97 22.42
C CYS A 375 8.97 -1.48 22.19
N LYS A 376 10.10 -1.08 21.58
CA LYS A 376 10.39 0.31 21.24
C LYS A 376 9.34 0.90 20.30
N GLN A 377 8.94 0.15 19.26
CA GLN A 377 7.90 0.61 18.34
C GLN A 377 6.51 0.66 18.98
N PHE A 378 6.20 -0.29 19.87
CA PHE A 378 4.96 -0.28 20.65
C PHE A 378 4.83 1.01 21.45
N HIS A 379 5.82 1.33 22.29
CA HIS A 379 5.79 2.54 23.12
C HIS A 379 5.75 3.81 22.28
N LYS A 380 6.50 3.86 21.18
CA LYS A 380 6.46 4.99 20.24
C LYS A 380 5.05 5.19 19.67
N SER A 381 4.41 4.11 19.21
CA SER A 381 3.08 4.16 18.60
C SER A 381 2.03 4.60 19.61
N LYS A 382 2.11 4.10 20.84
CA LYS A 382 1.23 4.49 21.93
C LYS A 382 1.40 5.95 22.34
N ALA A 383 2.63 6.46 22.37
CA ALA A 383 2.90 7.87 22.65
C ALA A 383 2.29 8.80 21.58
N ILE A 384 2.38 8.41 20.29
CA ILE A 384 1.76 9.16 19.19
C ILE A 384 0.24 9.17 19.31
N LEU A 385 -0.37 8.02 19.65
CA LEU A 385 -1.82 7.92 19.86
C LEU A 385 -2.30 8.88 20.97
N ASN A 386 -1.60 8.91 22.11
CA ASN A 386 -1.92 9.78 23.25
C ASN A 386 -1.74 11.28 22.93
N GLN A 387 -0.81 11.65 22.05
CA GLN A 387 -0.63 13.03 21.61
C GLN A 387 -1.79 13.49 20.71
N ASN A 388 -2.30 12.61 19.84
CA ASN A 388 -3.43 12.93 18.99
C ASN A 388 -4.75 13.05 19.77
N ASP A 389 -4.92 12.25 20.82
CA ASP A 389 -6.07 12.31 21.73
C ASP A 389 -6.07 13.58 22.62
N SER A 390 -4.89 14.07 23.00
CA SER A 390 -4.78 15.32 23.77
C SER A 390 -4.98 16.57 22.91
N ALA A 391 -4.58 16.54 21.64
CA ALA A 391 -4.86 17.63 20.69
C ALA A 391 -6.35 17.76 20.32
N THR A 392 -7.14 16.69 20.45
CA THR A 392 -8.58 16.69 20.20
C THR A 392 -9.42 17.04 21.45
N ARG A 393 -8.82 17.07 22.64
CA ARG A 393 -9.47 17.42 23.91
C ARG A 393 -8.93 18.76 24.45
N PHE A 394 -9.48 19.89 23.97
CA PHE A 394 -9.86 21.13 24.71
C PHE A 394 -9.71 22.45 23.90
N PRO A 395 -10.55 23.49 24.12
CA PRO A 395 -11.86 23.49 24.78
C PRO A 395 -13.00 23.99 23.88
N ALA A 396 -14.18 23.40 24.09
CA ALA A 396 -15.46 23.98 23.73
C ALA A 396 -15.56 25.42 24.26
N THR A 397 -15.90 26.32 23.37
CA THR A 397 -16.16 27.73 23.61
C THR A 397 -17.18 27.91 24.75
N LYS A 398 -16.82 28.78 25.71
CA LYS A 398 -17.75 29.33 26.70
C LYS A 398 -19.01 29.83 25.97
N GLY A 399 -20.15 29.25 26.30
CA GLY A 399 -21.45 29.70 25.81
C GLY A 399 -21.69 31.16 26.19
N GLN A 400 -21.81 32.02 25.18
CA GLN A 400 -22.45 33.32 25.32
C GLN A 400 -23.91 33.09 25.67
N LYS A 401 -24.29 33.44 26.90
CA LYS A 401 -25.68 33.64 27.29
C LYS A 401 -26.20 34.87 26.51
N HIS A 402 -26.94 34.65 25.43
CA HIS A 402 -27.81 35.69 24.91
C HIS A 402 -29.00 35.86 25.86
N HIS A 403 -29.04 37.00 26.56
CA HIS A 403 -30.24 37.53 27.19
C HIS A 403 -31.22 37.91 26.08
N HIS A 404 -32.34 37.20 25.98
CA HIS A 404 -33.56 37.69 25.33
C HIS A 404 -34.42 38.35 26.41
N SER A 405 -34.29 39.66 26.54
CA SER A 405 -35.27 40.49 27.23
C SER A 405 -36.42 40.78 26.27
N HIS A 406 -37.56 40.15 26.53
CA HIS A 406 -38.86 40.54 26.01
C HIS A 406 -39.18 41.98 26.46
N GLN A 407 -39.44 42.87 25.51
CA GLN A 407 -40.25 44.06 25.73
C GLN A 407 -41.55 43.87 24.96
N ASN A 408 -42.66 43.88 25.69
CA ASN A 408 -43.95 44.35 25.21
C ASN A 408 -44.79 44.76 26.42
N ILE A 409 -45.33 45.98 26.31
CA ILE A 409 -46.23 46.72 27.20
C ILE A 409 -45.51 47.55 28.28
#